data_AF-A0A0C2FS89-F1
#
_entry.id   AF-A0A0C2FS89-F1
#
_cell.length_a   1.000
_cell.length_b   1.000
_cell.length_c   1.000
_cell.angle_alpha   90.00
_cell.angle_beta   90.00
_cell.angle_gamma   90.00
#
_symmetry.space_group_name_H-M   'P 1'
#
loop_
_entity.id
_entity.type
_entity.pdbx_description
1 polymer ?
#
loop_
_entity_poly.entity_id
_entity_poly.type
_entity_poly.pdbx_seq_one_letter_code
_entity_poly.pdbx_strand_id
1 'polypeptide(L)'
;MNAWCKASCGICRPTTYNLNIECGDRHVLCRAWASSGECYRNPSWMAENCRQSCALCGSTRAQACNVQTRVPTPSPPPTTTQPPSSGGTCLNQHFCCIAWASRGYCSNRNTYAYMAQYCQPSCNLCPCTDFSSQCAQWSRQGQCSINSAFMWENCKRTC
;
A
#
# COMPACT_ATOMS: atom_id res chain seq x y z
N MET A 1 24.16 18.32 -11.86
CA MET A 1 23.89 17.26 -10.86
C MET A 1 22.60 16.60 -11.26
N ASN A 2 22.72 15.40 -11.81
CA ASN A 2 21.77 14.85 -12.77
C ASN A 2 20.76 13.94 -12.04
N ALA A 3 19.55 14.48 -11.86
CA ALA A 3 18.39 13.94 -11.13
C ALA A 3 17.65 12.81 -11.87
N TRP A 4 18.35 11.77 -12.31
CA TRP A 4 17.82 10.81 -13.32
C TRP A 4 17.33 9.45 -12.80
N CYS A 5 17.20 9.21 -11.49
CA CYS A 5 16.33 8.09 -11.02
C CYS A 5 15.96 8.15 -9.54
N LYS A 6 14.72 8.55 -9.21
CA LYS A 6 14.18 8.48 -7.83
C LYS A 6 13.98 7.05 -7.31
N ALA A 7 14.01 6.05 -8.20
CA ALA A 7 14.06 4.63 -7.82
C ALA A 7 15.40 4.26 -7.13
N SER A 8 16.52 4.84 -7.57
CA SER A 8 17.84 4.66 -6.93
C SER A 8 17.93 5.35 -5.57
N CYS A 9 17.17 6.43 -5.36
CA CYS A 9 17.06 7.13 -4.06
C CYS A 9 16.10 6.46 -3.08
N GLY A 10 15.40 5.39 -3.48
CA GLY A 10 14.46 4.68 -2.63
C GLY A 10 13.17 5.44 -2.31
N ILE A 11 12.83 6.43 -3.11
CA ILE A 11 11.68 7.31 -2.86
C ILE A 11 10.38 6.69 -3.38
N CYS A 12 10.45 5.90 -4.46
CA CYS A 12 9.36 5.02 -4.90
C CYS A 12 9.33 3.69 -4.11
N ARG A 13 10.21 3.53 -3.11
CA ARG A 13 10.09 2.42 -2.18
C ARG A 13 9.02 2.79 -1.15
N PRO A 14 8.08 1.89 -0.85
CA PRO A 14 7.16 2.04 0.28
C PRO A 14 7.86 2.00 1.65
N THR A 15 9.19 2.06 1.70
CA THR A 15 9.94 2.34 2.94
C THR A 15 9.72 3.76 3.46
N THR A 16 9.04 4.64 2.71
CA THR A 16 8.60 5.96 3.20
C THR A 16 7.39 5.90 4.14
N TYR A 17 6.72 4.75 4.26
CA TYR A 17 5.63 4.57 5.21
C TYR A 17 6.17 4.47 6.63
N ASN A 18 5.86 5.47 7.45
CA ASN A 18 6.11 5.40 8.89
C ASN A 18 5.13 4.41 9.51
N LEU A 19 5.60 3.18 9.75
CA LEU A 19 4.85 2.08 10.34
C LEU A 19 4.24 2.41 11.71
N ASN A 20 4.71 3.49 12.36
CA ASN A 20 4.29 3.94 13.69
C ASN A 20 3.32 5.13 13.68
N ILE A 21 3.12 5.81 12.55
CA ILE A 21 2.32 7.06 12.49
C ILE A 21 1.13 6.94 11.54
N GLU A 22 1.21 6.09 10.53
CA GLU A 22 0.21 6.12 9.45
C GLU A 22 -1.11 5.43 9.82
N CYS A 23 -2.18 6.24 9.93
CA CYS A 23 -3.54 5.73 10.13
C CYS A 23 -4.63 6.39 9.27
N GLY A 24 -4.28 7.22 8.29
CA GLY A 24 -5.29 7.86 7.43
C GLY A 24 -6.02 6.86 6.53
N ASP A 25 -7.23 7.23 6.11
CA ASP A 25 -7.89 6.60 4.96
C ASP A 25 -7.21 7.04 3.66
N ARG A 26 -6.96 6.07 2.78
CA ARG A 26 -6.32 6.26 1.47
C ARG A 26 -7.32 6.21 0.30
N HIS A 27 -8.60 6.02 0.60
CA HIS A 27 -9.64 6.06 -0.41
C HIS A 27 -10.82 6.90 0.05
N VAL A 28 -11.33 7.74 -0.84
CA VAL A 28 -12.44 8.66 -0.55
C VAL A 28 -13.73 7.94 -0.11
N LEU A 29 -13.91 6.68 -0.57
CA LEU A 29 -15.06 5.83 -0.21
C LEU A 29 -14.88 5.02 1.08
N CYS A 30 -13.76 5.15 1.81
CA CYS A 30 -13.50 4.35 3.02
C CYS A 30 -14.63 4.43 4.06
N ARG A 31 -15.21 5.62 4.27
CA ARG A 31 -16.34 5.80 5.19
C ARG A 31 -17.57 5.01 4.74
N ALA A 32 -17.92 5.09 3.45
CA ALA A 32 -19.08 4.39 2.89
C ALA A 32 -18.91 2.87 2.97
N TRP A 33 -17.71 2.36 2.66
CA TRP A 33 -17.39 0.94 2.77
C TRP A 33 -17.37 0.45 4.21
N ALA A 34 -16.82 1.23 5.14
CA ALA A 34 -16.86 0.92 6.57
C ALA A 34 -18.30 0.84 7.07
N SER A 35 -19.17 1.80 6.72
CA SER A 35 -20.60 1.76 7.05
C SER A 35 -21.34 0.58 6.41
N SER A 36 -20.84 0.06 5.29
CA SER A 36 -21.37 -1.13 4.62
C SER A 36 -20.83 -2.45 5.18
N GLY A 37 -19.99 -2.40 6.22
CA GLY A 37 -19.44 -3.57 6.92
C GLY A 37 -18.19 -4.17 6.28
N GLU A 38 -17.54 -3.46 5.35
CA GLU A 38 -16.34 -3.96 4.67
C GLU A 38 -15.15 -4.16 5.62
N CYS A 39 -15.12 -3.47 6.76
CA CYS A 39 -14.10 -3.72 7.80
C CYS A 39 -14.08 -5.17 8.29
N TYR A 40 -15.22 -5.88 8.20
CA TYR A 40 -15.35 -7.28 8.60
C TYR A 40 -15.33 -8.23 7.41
N ARG A 41 -15.93 -7.83 6.28
CA ARG A 41 -16.01 -8.65 5.06
C ARG A 41 -14.70 -8.68 4.27
N ASN A 42 -13.96 -7.57 4.28
CA ASN A 42 -12.70 -7.41 3.56
C ASN A 42 -11.62 -6.77 4.47
N PRO A 43 -11.26 -7.43 5.58
CA PRO A 43 -10.43 -6.84 6.63
C PRO A 43 -9.02 -6.50 6.15
N SER A 44 -8.43 -7.32 5.27
CA SER A 44 -7.07 -7.09 4.75
C SER A 44 -6.99 -5.85 3.88
N TRP A 45 -7.97 -5.66 2.99
CA TRP A 45 -8.01 -4.50 2.10
C TRP A 45 -8.33 -3.23 2.87
N MET A 46 -9.31 -3.30 3.78
CA MET A 46 -9.69 -2.15 4.61
C MET A 46 -8.59 -1.77 5.61
N ALA A 47 -7.82 -2.72 6.14
CA ALA A 47 -6.67 -2.41 6.98
C ALA A 47 -5.53 -1.74 6.20
N GLU A 48 -5.36 -2.04 4.91
CA GLU A 48 -4.35 -1.34 4.09
C GLU A 48 -4.80 0.04 3.63
N ASN A 49 -6.09 0.21 3.33
CA ASN A 49 -6.59 1.40 2.64
C ASN A 49 -7.51 2.30 3.48
N CYS A 50 -8.12 1.79 4.55
CA CYS A 50 -9.23 2.45 5.25
C CYS A 50 -9.12 2.34 6.78
N ARG A 51 -7.91 2.55 7.31
CA ARG A 51 -7.60 2.33 8.73
C ARG A 51 -8.39 3.23 9.65
N GLN A 52 -8.56 4.50 9.29
CA GLN A 52 -9.29 5.45 10.11
C GLN A 52 -10.77 5.10 10.15
N SER A 53 -11.36 4.83 8.98
CA SER A 53 -12.76 4.44 8.87
C SER A 53 -13.07 3.11 9.58
N CYS A 54 -12.11 2.19 9.66
CA CYS A 54 -12.24 0.94 10.42
C CYS A 54 -11.75 1.01 11.87
N ALA A 55 -11.45 2.21 12.39
CA ALA A 55 -10.98 2.42 13.77
C ALA A 55 -9.71 1.61 14.14
N LEU A 56 -8.82 1.36 13.17
CA LEU A 56 -7.58 0.60 13.33
C LEU A 56 -6.37 1.46 13.76
N CYS A 57 -6.63 2.66 14.32
CA CYS A 57 -5.61 3.60 14.77
C CYS A 57 -5.11 3.35 16.20
N GLY A 58 -5.76 2.46 16.96
CA GLY A 58 -5.32 2.09 18.30
C GLY A 58 -4.02 1.27 18.32
N SER A 59 -3.56 0.76 17.17
CA SER A 59 -2.30 0.03 17.04
C SER A 59 -1.54 0.47 15.80
N THR A 60 -0.22 0.53 15.91
CA THR A 60 0.67 0.82 14.78
C THR A 60 0.74 -0.38 13.83
N ARG A 61 1.07 -0.13 12.55
CA ARG A 61 1.29 -1.23 11.58
C ARG A 61 2.46 -2.09 12.04
N ALA A 62 3.48 -1.48 12.65
CA ALA A 62 4.56 -2.21 13.29
C ALA A 62 4.04 -3.18 14.35
N GLN A 63 3.27 -2.71 15.34
CA GLN A 63 2.72 -3.56 16.42
C GLN A 63 1.85 -4.68 15.86
N ALA A 64 0.88 -4.36 15.00
CA ALA A 64 -0.03 -5.34 14.43
C ALA A 64 0.68 -6.40 13.58
N CYS A 65 1.79 -6.04 12.91
CA CYS A 65 2.57 -6.96 12.08
C CYS A 65 3.80 -7.56 12.77
N ASN A 66 4.06 -7.28 14.06
CA ASN A 66 5.21 -7.81 14.84
C ASN A 66 4.79 -8.87 15.87
N VAL A 67 3.50 -8.97 16.21
CA VAL A 67 3.01 -9.91 17.22
C VAL A 67 2.81 -11.29 16.59
N GLN A 68 3.74 -12.19 16.88
CA GLN A 68 3.62 -13.62 16.59
C GLN A 68 2.81 -14.40 17.65
N THR A 69 1.97 -13.76 18.48
CA THR A 69 1.30 -14.49 19.57
C THR A 69 -0.22 -14.33 19.73
N ARG A 70 -0.93 -13.42 19.05
CA ARG A 70 -2.42 -13.41 19.07
C ARG A 70 -3.08 -12.78 17.85
N VAL A 71 -2.62 -13.13 16.65
CA VAL A 71 -3.48 -13.08 15.46
C VAL A 71 -3.77 -14.54 15.12
N PRO A 72 -5.04 -14.95 14.95
CA PRO A 72 -5.33 -16.27 14.42
C PRO A 72 -4.46 -16.46 13.19
N THR A 73 -3.76 -17.59 13.14
CA THR A 73 -3.13 -18.12 11.94
C THR A 73 -3.99 -17.75 10.74
N PRO A 74 -3.43 -17.29 9.60
CA PRO A 74 -4.25 -17.13 8.41
C PRO A 74 -4.87 -18.51 8.16
N SER A 75 -6.18 -18.62 8.43
CA SER A 75 -6.97 -19.60 7.71
C SER A 75 -6.67 -19.35 6.23
N PRO A 76 -6.57 -20.42 5.41
CA PRO A 76 -6.44 -20.25 3.97
C PRO A 76 -7.41 -19.15 3.53
N PRO A 77 -7.00 -18.29 2.58
CA PRO A 77 -7.80 -17.15 2.17
C PRO A 77 -9.24 -17.62 1.99
N PRO A 78 -10.24 -16.93 2.57
CA PRO A 78 -11.61 -17.31 2.28
C PRO A 78 -11.71 -17.37 0.76
N THR A 79 -12.21 -18.50 0.27
CA THR A 79 -12.54 -18.71 -1.14
C THR A 79 -13.70 -17.77 -1.46
N THR A 80 -13.44 -16.47 -1.44
CA THR A 80 -14.41 -15.44 -1.75
C THR A 80 -14.28 -15.18 -3.24
N THR A 81 -15.35 -15.55 -3.91
CA THR A 81 -15.60 -15.36 -5.34
C THR A 81 -15.67 -13.87 -5.66
N GLN A 82 -14.52 -13.22 -5.85
CA GLN A 82 -14.41 -12.04 -6.71
C GLN A 82 -12.94 -11.74 -7.09
N PRO A 83 -12.75 -11.16 -8.27
CA PRO A 83 -12.42 -11.86 -9.50
C PRO A 83 -10.91 -12.05 -9.65
N PRO A 84 -10.45 -12.98 -10.52
CA PRO A 84 -9.09 -12.92 -11.03
C PRO A 84 -8.96 -11.59 -11.77
N SER A 85 -8.44 -10.58 -11.08
CA SER A 85 -8.06 -9.33 -11.71
C SER A 85 -6.73 -9.58 -12.39
N SER A 86 -6.84 -10.18 -13.56
CA SER A 86 -5.82 -10.30 -14.57
C SER A 86 -5.06 -8.97 -14.70
N GLY A 87 -3.79 -8.96 -14.30
CA GLY A 87 -2.72 -8.20 -14.94
C GLY A 87 -2.80 -6.66 -14.99
N GLY A 88 -3.41 -5.96 -14.02
CA GLY A 88 -3.56 -4.50 -14.10
C GLY A 88 -3.15 -3.65 -12.90
N THR A 89 -3.32 -4.12 -11.66
CA THR A 89 -3.24 -3.25 -10.48
C THR A 89 -2.02 -3.54 -9.62
N CYS A 90 -1.03 -2.64 -9.67
CA CYS A 90 0.07 -2.57 -8.72
C CYS A 90 -0.47 -2.09 -7.35
N LEU A 91 -0.74 -3.01 -6.41
CA LEU A 91 -1.17 -2.65 -5.06
C LEU A 91 -0.71 -3.65 -4.00
N ASN A 92 -0.67 -3.21 -2.74
CA ASN A 92 -0.48 -4.11 -1.60
C ASN A 92 -1.84 -4.74 -1.28
N GLN A 93 -1.92 -6.06 -1.36
CA GLN A 93 -3.12 -6.83 -1.03
C GLN A 93 -3.15 -7.25 0.44
N HIS A 94 -2.01 -7.18 1.12
CA HIS A 94 -1.91 -7.49 2.54
C HIS A 94 -1.41 -6.29 3.34
N PHE A 95 -2.08 -6.01 4.46
CA PHE A 95 -1.76 -4.91 5.37
C PHE A 95 -0.30 -4.91 5.86
N CYS A 96 0.28 -6.09 6.03
CA CYS A 96 1.68 -6.25 6.47
C CYS A 96 2.71 -6.22 5.34
N CYS A 97 2.33 -6.01 4.08
CA CYS A 97 3.27 -5.98 2.96
C CYS A 97 4.45 -5.01 3.21
N ILE A 98 4.17 -3.82 3.75
CA ILE A 98 5.20 -2.81 4.05
C ILE A 98 6.13 -3.30 5.17
N ALA A 99 5.56 -3.87 6.25
CA ALA A 99 6.32 -4.36 7.40
C ALA A 99 7.17 -5.60 7.07
N TRP A 100 6.68 -6.46 6.18
CA TRP A 100 7.44 -7.62 5.69
C TRP A 100 8.56 -7.19 4.74
N ALA A 101 8.28 -6.25 3.84
CA ALA A 101 9.32 -5.69 2.98
C ALA A 101 10.45 -5.04 3.78
N SER A 102 10.14 -4.27 4.83
CA SER A 102 11.17 -3.69 5.72
C SER A 102 12.00 -4.74 6.47
N ARG A 103 11.52 -5.98 6.56
CA ARG A 103 12.22 -7.13 7.17
C ARG A 103 12.93 -8.03 6.15
N GLY A 104 13.02 -7.61 4.88
CA GLY A 104 13.75 -8.35 3.85
C GLY A 104 12.96 -9.47 3.18
N TYR A 105 11.63 -9.53 3.34
CA TYR A 105 10.81 -10.58 2.71
C TYR A 105 10.82 -10.50 1.16
N CYS A 106 11.17 -9.34 0.61
CA CYS A 106 11.37 -9.12 -0.82
C CYS A 106 12.72 -9.64 -1.34
N SER A 107 13.62 -10.06 -0.46
CA SER A 107 14.96 -10.58 -0.81
C SER A 107 15.15 -12.03 -0.38
N ASN A 108 14.22 -12.57 0.42
CA ASN A 108 14.24 -13.96 0.87
C ASN A 108 13.53 -14.87 -0.16
N ARG A 109 14.21 -15.92 -0.61
CA ARG A 109 13.72 -16.85 -1.65
C ARG A 109 12.39 -17.51 -1.30
N ASN A 110 12.16 -17.81 -0.02
CA ASN A 110 10.96 -18.52 0.42
C ASN A 110 9.73 -17.60 0.46
N THR A 111 9.93 -16.31 0.77
CA THR A 111 8.83 -15.34 0.90
C THR A 111 8.62 -14.51 -0.37
N TYR A 112 9.61 -14.47 -1.27
CA TYR A 112 9.61 -13.63 -2.45
C TYR A 112 8.39 -13.86 -3.35
N ALA A 113 8.01 -15.12 -3.61
CA ALA A 113 6.89 -15.43 -4.51
C ALA A 113 5.56 -14.82 -4.00
N TYR A 114 5.27 -15.00 -2.72
CA TYR A 114 4.08 -14.40 -2.10
C TYR A 114 4.13 -12.87 -2.17
N MET A 115 5.28 -12.29 -1.81
CA MET A 115 5.43 -10.84 -1.83
C MET A 115 5.35 -10.28 -3.27
N ALA A 116 5.82 -11.01 -4.26
CA ALA A 116 5.78 -10.60 -5.66
C ALA A 116 4.38 -10.64 -6.26
N GLN A 117 3.49 -11.46 -5.71
CA GLN A 117 2.11 -11.56 -6.16
C GLN A 117 1.19 -10.58 -5.42
N TYR A 118 1.36 -10.46 -4.10
CA TYR A 118 0.41 -9.77 -3.22
C TYR A 118 0.94 -8.46 -2.64
N CYS A 119 2.23 -8.18 -2.79
CA CYS A 119 2.91 -7.04 -2.17
C CYS A 119 3.80 -6.29 -3.18
N GLN A 120 3.35 -6.21 -4.44
CA GLN A 120 4.13 -5.67 -5.55
C GLN A 120 4.67 -4.26 -5.29
N PRO A 121 3.91 -3.29 -4.74
CA PRO A 121 4.47 -2.00 -4.36
C PRO A 121 5.56 -2.17 -3.30
N SER A 122 5.29 -2.98 -2.27
CA SER A 122 6.21 -3.27 -1.15
C SER A 122 7.56 -3.83 -1.58
N CYS A 123 7.58 -4.64 -2.63
CA CYS A 123 8.81 -5.16 -3.20
C CYS A 123 9.35 -4.38 -4.40
N ASN A 124 8.81 -3.19 -4.67
CA ASN A 124 9.24 -2.35 -5.79
C ASN A 124 9.19 -3.10 -7.14
N LEU A 125 8.13 -3.90 -7.33
CA LEU A 125 7.88 -4.69 -8.54
C LEU A 125 6.92 -3.98 -9.49
N CYS A 126 6.42 -2.82 -9.09
CA CYS A 126 5.53 -2.03 -9.89
C CYS A 126 6.30 -1.09 -10.83
N PRO A 127 5.80 -0.90 -12.06
CA PRO A 127 6.31 0.16 -12.91
C PRO A 127 6.00 1.53 -12.27
N CYS A 128 6.98 2.43 -12.28
CA CYS A 128 6.79 3.81 -11.84
C CYS A 128 6.05 4.57 -12.95
N THR A 129 4.73 4.63 -12.86
CA THR A 129 3.87 5.26 -13.87
C THR A 129 2.99 6.33 -13.26
N ASP A 130 2.60 7.29 -14.09
CA ASP A 130 1.48 8.19 -13.79
C ASP A 130 0.18 7.47 -14.11
N PHE A 131 -0.78 7.50 -13.18
CA PHE A 131 -2.11 6.95 -13.38
C PHE A 131 -3.08 7.97 -13.98
N SER A 132 -2.73 9.26 -13.97
CA SER A 132 -3.48 10.32 -14.64
C SER A 132 -2.66 10.96 -15.76
N SER A 133 -3.30 11.23 -16.89
CA SER A 133 -2.70 12.01 -17.98
C SER A 133 -2.43 13.47 -17.60
N GLN A 134 -3.05 13.97 -16.51
CA GLN A 134 -2.89 15.34 -16.04
C GLN A 134 -1.69 15.54 -15.09
N CYS A 135 -0.98 14.47 -14.72
CA CYS A 135 0.12 14.55 -13.76
C CYS A 135 1.18 15.58 -14.13
N ALA A 136 1.54 15.67 -15.42
CA ALA A 136 2.49 16.67 -15.91
C ALA A 136 2.02 18.11 -15.66
N GLN A 137 0.72 18.39 -15.82
CA GLN A 137 0.14 19.72 -15.59
C GLN A 137 0.11 20.03 -14.09
N TRP A 138 -0.37 19.09 -13.28
CA TRP A 138 -0.43 19.27 -11.82
C TRP A 138 0.96 19.47 -11.22
N SER A 139 1.98 18.77 -11.72
CA SER A 139 3.37 18.99 -11.32
C SER A 139 3.84 20.42 -11.63
N ARG A 140 3.55 20.96 -12.82
CA ARG A 140 3.86 22.37 -13.16
C ARG A 140 3.14 23.38 -12.25
N GLN A 141 2.00 23.00 -11.69
CA GLN A 141 1.24 23.79 -10.73
C GLN A 141 1.73 23.62 -9.28
N GLY A 142 2.85 22.93 -9.06
CA GLY A 142 3.42 22.70 -7.73
C GLY A 142 2.69 21.64 -6.89
N GLN A 143 1.79 20.85 -7.49
CA GLN A 143 0.98 19.89 -6.76
C GLN A 143 1.82 18.79 -6.08
N CYS A 144 3.02 18.48 -6.60
CA CYS A 144 3.93 17.52 -5.95
C CYS A 144 4.34 17.96 -4.53
N SER A 145 4.33 19.26 -4.25
CA SER A 145 4.64 19.82 -2.93
C SER A 145 3.37 20.18 -2.15
N ILE A 146 2.36 20.74 -2.84
CA ILE A 146 1.12 21.23 -2.22
C ILE A 146 0.19 20.07 -1.82
N ASN A 147 0.04 19.07 -2.70
CA ASN A 147 -0.82 17.91 -2.51
C ASN A 147 -0.02 16.62 -2.72
N SER A 148 1.08 16.54 -1.99
CA SER A 148 2.09 15.49 -2.17
C SER A 148 1.48 14.11 -2.02
N ALA A 149 0.64 13.84 -1.01
CA ALA A 149 0.02 12.54 -0.80
C ALA A 149 -0.78 12.05 -2.03
N PHE A 150 -1.64 12.90 -2.59
CA PHE A 150 -2.41 12.56 -3.80
C PHE A 150 -1.51 12.33 -5.01
N MET A 151 -0.53 13.21 -5.20
CA MET A 151 0.41 13.11 -6.32
C MET A 151 1.34 11.89 -6.19
N TRP A 152 1.70 11.49 -4.98
CA TRP A 152 2.45 10.25 -4.70
C TRP A 152 1.66 9.01 -5.07
N GLU A 153 0.33 9.04 -4.96
CA GLU A 153 -0.49 7.88 -5.30
C GLU A 153 -0.78 7.81 -6.80
N ASN A 154 -1.03 8.97 -7.43
CA ASN A 154 -1.58 9.05 -8.78
C ASN A 154 -0.55 9.48 -9.85
N CYS A 155 0.55 10.10 -9.46
CA CYS A 155 1.52 10.76 -10.35
C CYS A 155 2.97 10.42 -9.99
N LYS A 156 3.20 9.13 -9.69
CA LYS A 156 4.47 8.60 -9.16
C LYS A 156 5.66 8.87 -10.07
N ARG A 157 5.45 8.83 -11.39
CA ARG A 157 6.51 9.10 -12.36
C ARG A 157 6.81 10.60 -12.46
N THR A 158 5.80 11.44 -12.28
CA THR A 158 5.94 12.89 -12.46
C THR A 158 6.57 13.62 -11.26
N CYS A 159 6.43 13.15 -10.00
CA CYS A 159 6.71 13.97 -8.80
C CYS A 159 8.06 13.81 -8.06
#